data_AF-A0A8T4A946-F1
#
_entry.id   AF-A0A8T4A946-F1
#
_cell.length_a   1.000
_cell.length_b   1.000
_cell.length_c   1.000
_cell.angle_alpha   90.00
_cell.angle_beta   90.00
_cell.angle_gamma   90.00
#
_symmetry.space_group_name_H-M   'P 1'
#
loop_
_entity.id
_entity.type
_entity.pdbx_description
1 polymer ?
#
loop_
_entity_poly.entity_id
_entity_poly.type
_entity_poly.pdbx_seq_one_letter_code
_entity_poly.pdbx_strand_id
1 'polypeptide(L)'
;RAKQRNIRAGKGKMRGRKYKNRKSALLVVAEDKGIKLGARNHPGIDVVRVENLGVEHLAPGTHFGRLAVYTKAAIQKLGGRFK
;
A
#
# COMPACT_ATOMS: atom_id res chain seq x y z
N ARG A 1 -1.05 -13.15 -6.88
CA ARG A 1 -1.53 -13.24 -5.47
C ARG A 1 -2.75 -12.37 -5.15
N ALA A 2 -2.81 -11.10 -5.59
CA ALA A 2 -3.84 -10.17 -5.12
C ALA A 2 -5.21 -10.24 -5.85
N LYS A 3 -5.33 -10.94 -6.97
CA LYS A 3 -6.59 -11.08 -7.74
C LYS A 3 -7.69 -11.84 -6.99
N GLN A 4 -7.32 -12.74 -6.07
CA GLN A 4 -8.30 -13.43 -5.21
C GLN A 4 -8.85 -12.50 -4.14
N ARG A 5 -10.11 -12.10 -4.28
CA ARG A 5 -10.89 -11.41 -3.25
C ARG A 5 -11.71 -12.45 -2.50
N ASN A 6 -11.47 -12.59 -1.19
CA ASN A 6 -12.20 -13.55 -0.37
C ASN A 6 -13.33 -12.83 0.39
N ILE A 7 -14.47 -13.50 0.51
CA ILE A 7 -15.55 -13.04 1.39
C ILE A 7 -15.08 -13.24 2.84
N ARG A 8 -15.22 -12.20 3.66
CA ARG A 8 -14.86 -12.22 5.08
C ARG A 8 -15.76 -13.21 5.83
N ALA A 9 -15.21 -13.99 6.76
CA ALA A 9 -16.02 -14.83 7.63
C ALA A 9 -16.74 -14.01 8.73
N GLY A 10 -17.83 -14.55 9.27
CA GLY A 10 -18.54 -14.01 10.44
C GLY A 10 -19.36 -12.73 10.21
N LYS A 11 -19.73 -12.07 11.31
CA LYS A 11 -20.64 -10.90 11.35
C LYS A 11 -20.09 -9.65 10.66
N GLY A 12 -18.78 -9.59 10.40
CA GLY A 12 -18.15 -8.45 9.70
C GLY A 12 -18.71 -8.24 8.27
N LYS A 13 -19.25 -9.30 7.65
CA LYS A 13 -19.95 -9.20 6.35
C LYS A 13 -21.14 -8.25 6.40
N MET A 14 -21.93 -8.32 7.47
CA MET A 14 -23.14 -7.52 7.65
C MET A 14 -22.83 -6.07 8.05
N ARG A 15 -21.61 -5.79 8.51
CA ARG A 15 -21.17 -4.45 8.94
C ARG A 15 -20.40 -3.71 7.83
N GLY A 16 -20.77 -3.91 6.56
CA GLY A 16 -20.13 -3.23 5.41
C GLY A 16 -18.71 -3.71 5.05
N ARG A 17 -18.12 -4.68 5.76
CA ARG A 17 -16.74 -5.16 5.54
C ARG A 17 -16.70 -6.54 4.88
N LYS A 18 -17.55 -6.74 3.86
CA LYS A 18 -17.79 -8.04 3.20
C LYS A 18 -16.55 -8.68 2.59
N TYR A 19 -15.63 -7.88 2.04
CA TYR A 19 -14.45 -8.40 1.35
C TYR A 19 -13.17 -8.25 2.20
N LYS A 20 -12.29 -9.25 2.10
CA LYS A 20 -10.90 -9.20 2.56
C LYS A 20 -9.99 -9.30 1.35
N ASN A 21 -9.31 -8.21 1.04
CA ASN A 21 -8.30 -8.16 -0.02
C ASN A 21 -6.92 -8.39 0.58
N ARG A 22 -6.05 -9.11 -0.12
CA ARG A 22 -4.64 -9.27 0.26
C ARG A 22 -3.85 -8.02 -0.11
N LYS A 23 -2.86 -7.66 0.71
CA LYS A 23 -1.89 -6.61 0.38
C LYS A 23 -0.85 -7.16 -0.61
N SER A 24 -0.52 -6.36 -1.60
CA SER A 24 0.45 -6.64 -2.66
C SER A 24 1.65 -5.71 -2.47
N ALA A 25 2.23 -5.22 -3.56
CA ALA A 25 3.26 -4.20 -3.54
C ALA A 25 2.80 -2.89 -2.89
N LEU A 26 3.76 -2.17 -2.31
CA LEU A 26 3.67 -0.77 -1.94
C LEU A 26 4.44 0.05 -2.96
N LEU A 27 3.82 1.08 -3.53
CA LEU A 27 4.49 2.03 -4.40
C LEU A 27 4.75 3.32 -3.61
N VAL A 28 6.02 3.69 -3.46
CA VAL A 28 6.42 4.91 -2.75
C VAL A 28 6.89 5.96 -3.75
N VAL A 29 6.21 7.11 -3.74
CA VAL A 29 6.42 8.20 -4.70
C VAL A 29 6.76 9.50 -3.97
N ALA A 30 7.56 10.37 -4.58
CA ALA A 30 7.78 11.71 -4.04
C ALA A 30 6.55 12.61 -4.28
N GLU A 31 5.97 12.54 -5.49
CA GLU A 31 4.81 13.32 -5.92
C GLU A 31 3.80 12.41 -6.63
N ASP A 32 2.52 12.74 -6.50
CA ASP A 32 1.43 12.01 -7.14
C ASP A 32 1.08 12.65 -8.48
N LYS A 33 1.81 12.28 -9.54
CA LYS A 33 1.59 12.74 -10.93
C LYS A 33 0.54 11.89 -11.65
N GLY A 34 -0.58 11.61 -10.99
CA GLY A 34 -1.61 10.67 -11.50
C GLY A 34 -1.27 9.19 -11.32
N ILE A 35 -0.14 8.87 -10.68
CA ILE A 35 0.29 7.49 -10.41
C ILE A 35 -0.74 6.77 -9.54
N LYS A 36 -1.29 7.46 -8.54
CA LYS A 36 -2.35 6.88 -7.69
C LYS A 36 -3.60 6.56 -8.49
N LEU A 37 -3.99 7.43 -9.44
CA LEU A 37 -5.13 7.21 -10.31
C LEU A 37 -4.93 6.01 -11.25
N GLY A 38 -3.74 5.84 -11.81
CA GLY A 38 -3.41 4.68 -12.64
C GLY A 38 -3.35 3.37 -11.82
N ALA A 39 -2.76 3.42 -10.63
CA ALA A 39 -2.55 2.23 -9.82
C ALA A 39 -3.77 1.77 -9.01
N ARG A 40 -4.77 2.64 -8.77
CA ARG A 40 -5.92 2.35 -7.87
C ARG A 40 -6.73 1.11 -8.26
N ASN A 41 -6.77 0.77 -9.55
CA ASN A 41 -7.56 -0.36 -10.03
C ASN A 41 -6.81 -1.70 -9.92
N HIS A 42 -5.51 -1.66 -9.64
CA HIS A 42 -4.75 -2.88 -9.41
C HIS A 42 -5.01 -3.40 -7.99
N PRO A 43 -5.44 -4.67 -7.85
CA PRO A 43 -5.84 -5.20 -6.56
C PRO A 43 -4.66 -5.28 -5.60
N GLY A 44 -4.83 -4.73 -4.40
CA GLY A 44 -3.88 -4.84 -3.29
C GLY A 44 -2.62 -3.97 -3.42
N ILE A 45 -2.49 -3.17 -4.48
CA ILE A 45 -1.42 -2.16 -4.59
C ILE A 45 -1.85 -0.93 -3.79
N ASP A 46 -0.95 -0.46 -2.92
CA ASP A 46 -1.11 0.84 -2.26
C ASP A 46 -0.07 1.82 -2.82
N VAL A 47 -0.47 3.07 -3.03
CA VAL A 47 0.43 4.16 -3.42
C VAL A 47 0.51 5.16 -2.28
N VAL A 48 1.72 5.49 -1.83
CA VAL A 48 1.97 6.38 -0.70
C VAL A 48 3.05 7.39 -1.06
N ARG A 49 2.87 8.63 -0.62
CA ARG A 49 3.89 9.67 -0.72
C ARG A 49 4.95 9.49 0.36
N VAL A 50 6.22 9.76 0.06
CA VAL A 50 7.34 9.62 1.02
C VAL A 50 7.07 10.32 2.35
N GLU A 51 6.46 11.51 2.31
CA GLU A 51 6.11 12.30 3.50
C GLU A 51 5.17 11.55 4.44
N ASN A 52 4.22 10.81 3.87
CA ASN A 52 3.19 10.07 4.59
C ASN A 52 3.54 8.58 4.78
N LEU A 53 4.78 8.18 4.49
CA LEU A 53 5.21 6.80 4.69
C LEU A 53 5.22 6.48 6.18
N GLY A 54 4.48 5.43 6.57
CA GLY A 54 4.31 5.01 7.96
C GLY A 54 4.43 3.50 8.13
N VAL A 55 4.49 3.06 9.38
CA VAL A 55 4.73 1.65 9.74
C VAL A 55 3.63 0.74 9.20
N GLU A 56 2.37 1.16 9.22
CA GLU A 56 1.25 0.35 8.70
C GLU A 56 1.36 0.05 7.20
N HIS A 57 2.03 0.92 6.44
CA HIS A 57 2.24 0.72 5.01
C HIS A 57 3.33 -0.31 4.76
N LEU A 58 4.40 -0.28 5.54
CA LEU A 58 5.56 -1.17 5.43
C LEU A 58 5.32 -2.54 6.08
N ALA A 59 4.56 -2.58 7.17
CA ALA A 59 4.28 -3.77 7.96
C ALA A 59 2.77 -3.93 8.24
N PRO A 60 1.95 -4.21 7.21
CA PRO A 60 0.50 -4.34 7.37
C PRO A 60 0.16 -5.55 8.24
N GLY A 61 -0.49 -5.31 9.38
CA GLY A 61 -0.83 -6.37 10.34
C GLY A 61 0.40 -6.96 11.02
N THR A 62 1.37 -6.10 11.38
CA THR A 62 2.59 -6.42 12.13
C THR A 62 3.54 -7.44 11.48
N HIS A 63 3.36 -7.72 10.19
CA HIS A 63 4.29 -8.52 9.39
C HIS A 63 5.27 -7.61 8.63
N PHE A 64 6.55 -7.68 8.99
CA PHE A 64 7.61 -6.92 8.33
C PHE A 64 7.93 -7.47 6.93
N GLY A 65 8.59 -6.66 6.10
CA GLY A 65 9.08 -7.10 4.79
C GLY A 65 8.02 -7.12 3.70
N ARG A 66 7.34 -5.99 3.48
CA ARG A 66 6.48 -5.80 2.30
C ARG A 66 7.32 -5.47 1.08
N LEU A 67 6.94 -6.01 -0.09
CA LEU A 67 7.51 -5.60 -1.37
C LEU A 67 7.22 -4.11 -1.61
N ALA A 68 8.24 -3.27 -1.50
CA ALA A 68 8.15 -1.83 -1.68
C ALA A 68 8.97 -1.42 -2.90
N VAL A 69 8.32 -0.70 -3.82
CA VAL A 69 8.93 -0.15 -5.04
C VAL A 69 9.00 1.36 -4.86
N TYR A 70 10.21 1.89 -4.89
CA TYR A 70 10.46 3.31 -4.71
C TYR A 70 10.81 3.96 -6.04
N THR A 71 10.29 5.16 -6.28
CA THR A 71 10.81 5.98 -7.37
C THR A 71 12.18 6.57 -7.00
N LYS A 72 13.00 6.89 -8.00
CA LYS A 72 14.32 7.51 -7.77
C LYS A 72 14.23 8.77 -6.89
N ALA A 73 13.28 9.65 -7.19
CA ALA A 73 13.03 10.85 -6.41
C ALA A 73 12.59 10.53 -4.98
N ALA A 74 11.82 9.45 -4.78
CA ALA A 74 11.40 9.03 -3.44
C ALA A 74 12.58 8.59 -2.57
N ILE A 75 13.52 7.82 -3.13
CA ILE A 75 14.74 7.39 -2.43
C ILE A 75 15.60 8.59 -2.05
N GLN A 76 15.80 9.53 -2.96
CA GLN A 76 16.58 10.75 -2.70
C GLN A 76 15.97 11.57 -1.55
N LYS A 77 14.65 11.76 -1.58
CA LYS A 77 13.94 12.51 -0.53
C LYS A 77 13.96 11.78 0.82
N LEU A 78 13.87 10.44 0.81
CA LEU A 78 13.97 9.61 2.01
C LEU A 78 15.37 9.69 2.64
N GLY A 79 16.43 9.64 1.82
CA GLY A 79 17.81 9.75 2.27
C GLY A 79 18.16 11.11 2.87
N GLY A 80 17.46 12.18 2.49
CA GLY A 80 17.57 13.50 3.13
C GLY A 80 16.75 13.66 4.41
N ARG A 81 15.70 12.85 4.61
CA ARG A 81 14.77 12.98 5.75
C ARG A 81 15.33 12.44 7.07
N PHE A 82 16.22 11.46 7.01
CA PHE A 82 16.79 10.78 8.18
C PHE A 82 18.29 11.04 8.34
N LYS A 83 18.79 12.14 7.75
CA LYS A 83 20.12 12.67 8.04
C LYS A 83 20.09 13.58 9.26
#